data_AF-A0A0S9BYW8-F1
#
_entry.id   AF-A0A0S9BYW8-F1
#
_cell.length_a   1.000
_cell.length_b   1.000
_cell.length_c   1.000
_cell.angle_alpha   90.00
_cell.angle_beta   90.00
_cell.angle_gamma   90.00
#
_symmetry.space_group_name_H-M   'P 1'
#
loop_
_entity.id
_entity.type
_entity.pdbx_description
1 polymer ?
#
loop_
_entity_poly.entity_id
_entity_poly.type
_entity_poly.pdbx_seq_one_letter_code
_entity_poly.pdbx_strand_id
1 'polypeptide(L)' 'MSTADPNLVDKLLNEAESSLVEVALNRRPACILVTRHHAGLYVLELSEEVPFGESRERSAW' A
#
# COMPACT_ATOMS: atom_id res chain seq x y z
N MET A 1 6.95 28.06 3.73
CA MET A 1 8.10 27.38 3.11
C MET A 1 7.79 25.89 3.17
N SER A 2 7.20 25.31 2.12
CA SER A 2 6.76 23.91 2.14
C SER A 2 7.88 23.05 1.57
N THR A 3 8.81 22.63 2.43
CA THR A 3 9.73 21.55 2.07
C THR A 3 8.93 20.26 2.24
N ALA A 4 8.18 19.88 1.21
CA ALA A 4 7.66 18.53 1.13
C ALA A 4 8.89 17.62 1.20
N ASP A 5 9.06 16.89 2.31
CA ASP A 5 10.10 15.89 2.39
C ASP A 5 9.92 14.97 1.19
N PRO A 6 10.91 14.84 0.30
CA PRO A 6 10.76 14.06 -0.94
C PRO A 6 10.46 12.58 -0.66
N ASN A 7 10.78 12.12 0.56
CA ASN A 7 10.54 10.76 1.04
C ASN A 7 9.30 10.67 1.95
N LEU A 8 8.50 11.74 2.08
CA LEU A 8 7.28 11.71 2.90
C LEU A 8 6.31 10.65 2.40
N VAL A 9 6.16 10.56 1.08
CA VAL A 9 5.29 9.58 0.43
C VAL A 9 5.75 8.16 0.73
N ASP A 10 7.04 7.87 0.58
CA ASP A 10 7.59 6.55 0.91
C ASP A 10 7.41 6.18 2.38
N LYS A 11 7.59 7.14 3.29
CA LYS A 11 7.34 6.92 4.73
C LYS A 11 5.88 6.59 5.02
N LEU A 12 4.96 7.36 4.46
CA LEU A 12 3.52 7.14 4.63
C LEU A 12 3.06 5.82 4.02
N LEU A 13 3.61 5.45 2.86
CA LEU A 13 3.37 4.16 2.22
C LEU A 13 3.87 3.01 3.09
N ASN A 14 5.09 3.09 3.60
CA ASN A 14 5.68 2.05 4.45
C ASN A 14 4.92 1.88 5.78
N GLU A 15 4.42 2.97 6.37
CA GLU A 15 3.58 2.92 7.58
C GLU A 15 2.21 2.28 7.31
N ALA A 16 1.58 2.64 6.18
CA ALA A 16 0.31 2.05 5.77
C ALA A 16 0.44 0.55 5.42
N GLU A 17 1.52 0.18 4.72
CA GLU A 17 1.83 -1.22 4.41
C GLU A 17 2.05 -2.03 5.69
N SER A 18 2.86 -1.54 6.63
CA SER A 18 3.13 -2.21 7.91
C SER A 18 1.85 -2.48 8.69
N SER A 19 0.94 -1.50 8.72
CA SER A 19 -0.38 -1.63 9.38
C SER A 19 -1.24 -2.70 8.71
N LEU A 20 -1.22 -2.78 7.38
CA LEU A 20 -1.99 -3.77 6.63
C LEU A 20 -1.39 -5.18 6.73
N VAL A 21 -0.05 -5.30 6.80
CA VAL A 21 0.63 -6.58 7.05
C VAL A 21 0.18 -7.17 8.38
N GLU A 22 0.12 -6.36 9.45
CA GLU A 22 -0.36 -6.82 10.76
C GLU A 22 -1.81 -7.36 10.69
N VAL A 23 -2.68 -6.68 9.95
CA VAL A 23 -4.08 -7.12 9.75
C VAL A 23 -4.14 -8.39 8.88
N ALA A 24 -3.32 -8.49 7.83
CA ALA A 24 -3.25 -9.66 6.95
C ALA A 24 -2.81 -10.92 7.69
N LEU A 25 -1.79 -10.80 8.56
CA LEU A 25 -1.30 -11.90 9.41
C LEU A 25 -2.40 -12.45 10.34
N ASN A 26 -3.28 -11.58 10.83
CA ASN A 26 -4.38 -11.96 11.72
C ASN A 26 -5.61 -12.53 10.99
N ARG A 27 -5.81 -12.23 9.70
CA ARG A 27 -7.06 -12.59 8.97
C ARG A 27 -6.98 -13.83 8.06
N ARG A 28 -5.80 -14.45 7.87
CA ARG A 28 -5.54 -15.48 6.81
C ARG A 28 -5.70 -14.91 5.38
N PRO A 29 -5.19 -15.60 4.34
CA PRO A 29 -4.16 -15.09 3.43
C PRO A 29 -4.70 -14.05 2.40
N ALA A 30 -5.20 -12.91 2.85
CA ALA A 30 -5.42 -11.74 1.99
C ALA A 30 -4.08 -11.01 1.85
N CYS A 31 -3.73 -10.59 0.63
CA CYS A 31 -2.48 -9.88 0.38
C CYS A 31 -2.73 -8.39 0.16
N ILE A 32 -1.66 -7.58 0.10
CA ILE A 32 -1.78 -6.12 0.01
C ILE A 32 -1.75 -5.70 -1.47
N LEU A 33 -2.85 -5.11 -1.93
CA LEU A 33 -2.95 -4.48 -3.23
C LEU A 33 -2.62 -2.98 -3.09
N VAL A 34 -1.67 -2.51 -3.88
CA VAL A 34 -1.32 -1.08 -3.95
C VAL A 34 -1.85 -0.52 -5.26
N THR A 35 -2.79 0.41 -5.18
CA THR A 35 -3.35 1.09 -6.34
C THR A 35 -2.80 2.51 -6.41
N ARG A 36 -2.08 2.82 -7.48
CA ARG A 36 -1.60 4.19 -7.75
C ARG A 36 -2.64 4.91 -8.61
N HIS A 37 -3.24 5.96 -8.05
CA HIS A 37 -4.23 6.78 -8.76
C HIS A 37 -3.56 7.93 -9.50
N HIS A 38 -2.66 8.69 -8.85
CA HIS A 38 -1.93 9.82 -9.44
C HIS A 38 -0.53 9.94 -8.82
N ALA A 39 0.29 10.89 -9.29
CA ALA A 39 1.55 11.19 -8.63
C ALA A 39 1.32 11.62 -7.18
N GLY A 40 1.80 10.83 -6.23
CA GLY A 40 1.65 11.07 -4.78
C GLY A 40 0.33 10.58 -4.17
N LEU A 41 -0.58 9.97 -4.95
CA LEU A 41 -1.82 9.39 -4.43
C LEU A 41 -1.84 7.88 -4.64
N TYR A 42 -1.81 7.16 -3.52
CA TYR A 42 -1.81 5.70 -3.44
C TYR A 42 -2.92 5.24 -2.51
N VAL A 43 -3.51 4.10 -2.84
CA VAL A 43 -4.46 3.36 -2.00
C VAL A 43 -3.84 2.01 -1.72
N LEU A 44 -3.88 1.57 -0.46
CA LEU A 44 -3.43 0.25 -0.05
C LEU A 44 -4.63 -0.47 0.56
N GLU A 45 -4.93 -1.67 0.08
CA GLU A 45 -6.07 -2.46 0.56
C GLU A 45 -5.70 -3.95 0.68
N LEU A 46 -6.42 -4.67 1.54
CA LEU A 46 -6.33 -6.12 1.57
C LEU A 46 -7.19 -6.69 0.44
N SER A 47 -6.56 -7.47 -0.44
CA SER A 47 -7.21 -8.11 -1.58
C SER A 47 -7.04 -9.62 -1.49
N GLU A 48 -8.16 -10.32 -1.70
CA GLU A 48 -8.17 -11.78 -1.88
C GLU A 48 -7.78 -12.18 -3.32
N GLU A 49 -7.65 -11.21 -4.23
CA GLU A 49 -7.24 -11.43 -5.61
C GLU A 49 -5.71 -11.44 -5.79
N VAL A 50 -4.97 -11.01 -4.76
CA VAL A 50 -3.50 -11.03 -4.74
C VAL A 50 -3.03 -12.19 -3.85
N PRO A 51 -2.16 -13.10 -4.34
CA PRO A 51 -1.63 -14.18 -3.52
C PRO A 51 -0.84 -13.66 -2.32
N PHE A 52 -1.01 -14.29 -1.16
CA PHE A 52 -0.28 -13.94 0.07
C PHE A 52 1.23 -13.94 -0.14
N GLY A 53 1.88 -12.84 0.26
CA GLY A 53 3.31 -12.58 0.06
C GLY A 53 3.67 -11.78 -1.20
N GLU A 54 2.71 -11.43 -2.07
CA GLU A 54 2.94 -10.56 -3.23
C GLU A 54 2.35 -9.16 -3.04
N SER A 55 3.13 -8.12 -3.34
CA SER A 55 2.62 -6.75 -3.51
C SER A 55 2.47 -6.46 -5.01
N ARG A 56 1.26 -6.11 -5.46
CA ARG A 56 0.99 -5.75 -6.86
C ARG A 56 0.63 -4.27 -6.98
N GLU A 57 1.29 -3.56 -7.89
CA GLU A 57 0.91 -2.21 -8.28
C GLU A 57 -0.13 -2.28 -9.40
N ARG A 58 -1.31 -1.69 -9.19
CA ARG A 58 -2.29 -1.45 -10.26
C ARG A 58 -2.37 0.05 -10.54
N SER A 59 -2.21 0.44 -11.80
CA SER A 59 -2.48 1.81 -12.25
C SER A 59 -3.98 1.93 -12.54
N ALA A 60 -4.68 2.82 -11.83
CA ALA A 60 -6.04 3.20 -12.19
C ALA A 60 -5.98 4.15 -13.40
N TRP A 61 -6.76 3.87 -14.44
CA TRP A 61 -6.86 4.68 -15.66
C TRP A 61 -7.71 5.92 -15.42
#